data_AF-A0AAJ5YXT8-F1
#
_entry.id   AF-A0AAJ5YXT8-F1
#
_cell.length_a   1.000
_cell.length_b   1.000
_cell.length_c   1.000
_cell.angle_alpha   90.00
_cell.angle_beta   90.00
_cell.angle_gamma   90.00
#
_symmetry.space_group_name_H-M   'P 1'
#
loop_
_entity.id
_entity.type
_entity.pdbx_description
1 polymer ?
#
loop_
_entity_poly.entity_id
_entity_poly.type
_entity_poly.pdbx_seq_one_letter_code
_entity_poly.pdbx_strand_id
1 'polypeptide(L)'
;MDVYQTASELAYAPDILKAPLKNMLDTLESMVPSALRTNSMPRPCLAHLELLLRFILIHRATPNSFQGYVLAAAIHYQSLPLVSFLLAVGADPSLKDGIAIQLASKKGWLDGLRMLVERDDKQELQWKYHIHNLRETMHTLAALRAQRDRLIPRRIPELGRPKRQKLGDRFKLGTAHLKTAVRSQAWEIVVYMMQNKSVIPDVDTLRLMEALGMPN
;
A
#
# COMPACT_ATOMS: atom_id res chain seq x y z
N MET A 1 10.31 -12.99 -12.81
CA MET A 1 8.89 -12.82 -12.39
C MET A 1 8.20 -12.01 -13.48
N ASP A 2 8.13 -12.44 -14.73
CA ASP A 2 7.61 -13.65 -15.40
C ASP A 2 6.18 -13.42 -15.89
N VAL A 3 6.09 -13.06 -17.17
CA VAL A 3 4.86 -12.85 -17.95
C VAL A 3 3.87 -14.02 -17.84
N TYR A 4 4.40 -15.23 -17.64
CA TYR A 4 3.65 -16.47 -17.41
C TYR A 4 2.71 -16.40 -16.19
N GLN A 5 2.98 -15.52 -15.23
CA GLN A 5 2.17 -15.38 -14.04
C GLN A 5 0.84 -14.65 -14.33
N THR A 6 0.79 -13.75 -15.31
CA THR A 6 -0.43 -12.97 -15.57
C THR A 6 -1.46 -13.68 -16.44
N ALA A 7 -1.02 -14.47 -17.44
CA ALA A 7 -1.92 -15.30 -18.23
C ALA A 7 -2.58 -16.40 -17.36
N SER A 8 -1.80 -16.95 -16.41
CA SER A 8 -2.32 -17.91 -15.43
C SER A 8 -3.24 -17.24 -14.39
N GLU A 9 -2.91 -16.04 -13.91
CA GLU A 9 -3.77 -15.26 -13.00
C GLU A 9 -5.10 -14.87 -13.63
N LEU A 10 -5.10 -14.43 -14.89
CA LEU A 10 -6.33 -14.10 -15.61
C LEU A 10 -7.16 -15.36 -15.91
N ALA A 11 -6.52 -16.50 -16.18
CA ALA A 11 -7.21 -17.77 -16.38
C ALA A 11 -7.98 -18.23 -15.13
N TYR A 12 -7.42 -17.97 -13.94
CA TYR A 12 -8.03 -18.31 -12.65
C TYR A 12 -9.09 -17.29 -12.17
N ALA A 13 -9.16 -16.11 -12.78
CA ALA A 13 -10.20 -15.14 -12.46
C ALA A 13 -11.60 -15.67 -12.84
N PRO A 14 -12.67 -15.29 -12.13
CA PRO A 14 -14.03 -15.65 -12.52
C PRO A 14 -14.37 -15.02 -13.89
N ASP A 15 -15.10 -15.75 -14.74
CA ASP A 15 -15.32 -15.37 -16.15
C ASP A 15 -15.86 -13.95 -16.34
N ILE A 16 -16.77 -13.54 -15.45
CA ILE A 16 -17.37 -12.19 -15.45
C ILE A 16 -16.32 -11.09 -15.28
N LEU A 17 -15.23 -11.35 -14.56
CA LEU A 17 -14.15 -10.38 -14.34
C LEU A 17 -13.04 -10.47 -15.40
N LYS A 18 -12.96 -11.54 -16.20
CA LYS A 18 -11.86 -11.73 -17.16
C LYS A 18 -11.79 -10.60 -18.19
N ALA A 19 -12.92 -10.25 -18.81
CA ALA A 19 -12.98 -9.20 -19.82
C ALA A 19 -12.52 -7.82 -19.29
N PRO A 20 -13.05 -7.29 -18.18
CA PRO A 20 -12.59 -5.99 -17.66
C PRO A 20 -11.15 -6.04 -17.11
N LEU A 21 -10.71 -7.15 -16.51
CA LEU A 21 -9.31 -7.31 -16.09
C LEU A 21 -8.36 -7.31 -17.30
N LYS A 22 -8.76 -7.94 -18.40
CA LYS A 22 -8.01 -7.89 -19.66
C LYS A 22 -7.96 -6.47 -20.22
N ASN A 23 -9.10 -5.78 -20.29
CA ASN A 23 -9.14 -4.39 -20.74
C ASN A 23 -8.23 -3.48 -19.90
N MET A 24 -8.18 -3.67 -18.58
CA MET A 24 -7.27 -2.95 -17.69
C MET A 24 -5.80 -3.18 -18.10
N LEU A 25 -5.41 -4.44 -18.33
CA LEU A 25 -4.04 -4.78 -18.74
C LEU A 25 -3.71 -4.19 -20.12
N ASP A 26 -4.57 -4.38 -21.10
CA ASP A 26 -4.39 -3.86 -22.47
C ASP A 26 -4.31 -2.33 -22.46
N THR A 27 -5.09 -1.67 -21.59
CA THR A 27 -5.03 -0.21 -21.43
C THR A 27 -3.70 0.23 -20.82
N LEU A 28 -3.20 -0.45 -19.78
CA LEU A 28 -1.89 -0.13 -19.20
C LEU A 28 -0.73 -0.36 -20.18
N GLU A 29 -0.79 -1.44 -20.97
CA GLU A 29 0.20 -1.70 -22.01
C GLU A 29 0.15 -0.65 -23.11
N SER A 30 -1.04 -0.15 -23.46
CA SER A 30 -1.19 0.91 -24.45
C SER A 30 -0.74 2.30 -23.99
N MET A 31 -0.62 2.53 -22.68
CA MET A 31 0.03 3.74 -22.13
C MET A 31 1.54 3.79 -22.38
N VAL A 32 2.16 2.66 -22.75
CA VAL A 32 3.59 2.63 -23.08
C VAL A 32 3.76 3.02 -24.56
N PRO A 33 4.64 3.97 -24.88
CA PRO A 33 4.96 4.33 -26.26
C PRO A 33 5.33 3.10 -27.09
N SER A 34 4.85 3.05 -28.34
CA SER A 34 5.11 1.93 -29.25
C SER A 34 6.59 1.60 -29.40
N ALA A 35 7.46 2.60 -29.41
CA ALA A 35 8.90 2.42 -29.53
C ALA A 35 9.55 1.68 -28.34
N LEU A 36 8.90 1.69 -27.17
CA LEU A 36 9.41 1.09 -25.93
C LEU A 36 8.66 -0.20 -25.55
N ARG A 37 7.64 -0.59 -26.31
CA ARG A 37 6.89 -1.82 -26.05
C ARG A 37 7.71 -3.04 -26.47
N THR A 38 7.87 -3.96 -25.53
CA THR A 38 8.49 -5.27 -25.75
C THR A 38 7.43 -6.37 -25.59
N ASN A 39 7.73 -7.59 -26.05
CA ASN A 39 6.86 -8.76 -25.84
C ASN A 39 6.59 -9.08 -24.37
N SER A 40 7.43 -8.57 -23.46
CA SER A 40 7.39 -8.85 -22.03
C SER A 40 7.71 -7.58 -21.26
N MET A 41 6.68 -6.94 -20.71
CA MET A 41 6.84 -5.81 -19.80
C MET A 41 6.66 -6.29 -18.35
N PRO A 42 7.65 -6.08 -17.46
CA PRO A 42 7.53 -6.45 -16.06
C PRO A 42 6.33 -5.74 -15.43
N ARG A 43 5.61 -6.44 -14.55
CA ARG A 43 4.51 -5.90 -13.76
C ARG A 43 4.30 -6.74 -12.49
N PRO A 44 3.75 -6.16 -11.41
CA PRO A 44 3.32 -6.93 -10.26
C PRO A 44 2.16 -7.86 -10.64
N CYS A 45 1.81 -8.80 -9.77
CA CYS A 45 0.64 -9.64 -9.97
C CYS A 45 -0.65 -8.82 -10.12
N LEU A 46 -1.63 -9.40 -10.80
CA LEU A 46 -2.87 -8.75 -11.20
C LEU A 46 -3.63 -8.14 -10.02
N ALA A 47 -3.64 -8.84 -8.88
CA ALA A 47 -4.31 -8.37 -7.67
C ALA A 47 -3.66 -7.09 -7.09
N HIS A 48 -2.33 -7.03 -7.02
CA HIS A 48 -1.62 -5.84 -6.54
C HIS A 48 -1.75 -4.67 -7.52
N LEU A 49 -1.69 -4.96 -8.83
CA LEU A 49 -1.86 -3.96 -9.87
C LEU A 49 -3.24 -3.30 -9.79
N GLU A 50 -4.30 -4.12 -9.73
CA GLU A 50 -5.66 -3.63 -9.63
C GLU A 50 -5.90 -2.84 -8.34
N LEU A 51 -5.36 -3.31 -7.21
CA LEU A 51 -5.46 -2.59 -5.93
C LEU A 51 -4.82 -1.20 -6.00
N LEU A 52 -3.62 -1.11 -6.59
CA LEU A 52 -2.90 0.15 -6.78
C LEU A 52 -3.73 1.12 -7.64
N LEU A 53 -4.23 0.65 -8.78
CA LEU A 53 -5.08 1.44 -9.69
C LEU A 53 -6.34 1.93 -8.98
N ARG A 54 -6.99 1.07 -8.21
CA ARG A 54 -8.19 1.43 -7.44
C ARG A 54 -7.90 2.51 -6.40
N PHE A 55 -6.80 2.39 -5.65
CA PHE A 55 -6.46 3.41 -4.66
C PHE A 55 -6.22 4.77 -5.30
N ILE A 56 -5.48 4.83 -6.40
CA ILE A 56 -5.16 6.10 -7.04
C ILE A 56 -6.37 6.67 -7.78
N LEU A 57 -7.04 5.86 -8.62
CA LEU A 57 -8.11 6.35 -9.48
C LEU A 57 -9.41 6.58 -8.71
N ILE A 58 -9.83 5.64 -7.86
CA ILE A 58 -11.12 5.72 -7.16
C ILE A 58 -10.99 6.45 -5.83
N HIS A 59 -9.99 6.08 -5.02
CA HIS A 59 -9.81 6.65 -3.67
C HIS A 59 -8.93 7.90 -3.64
N ARG A 60 -8.48 8.39 -4.81
CA ARG A 60 -7.66 9.61 -4.95
C ARG A 60 -6.39 9.58 -4.09
N ALA A 61 -5.82 8.40 -3.87
CA ALA A 61 -4.52 8.27 -3.22
C ALA A 61 -3.46 9.01 -4.05
N THR A 62 -2.64 9.83 -3.40
CA THR A 62 -1.62 10.60 -4.10
C THR A 62 -0.50 9.69 -4.59
N PRO A 63 -0.11 9.73 -5.87
CA PRO A 63 1.02 8.93 -6.38
C PRO A 63 2.36 9.34 -5.76
N ASN A 64 2.42 10.56 -5.21
CA ASN A 64 3.59 11.17 -4.56
C ASN A 64 3.71 10.85 -3.06
N SER A 65 2.86 9.97 -2.54
CA SER A 65 2.93 9.48 -1.16
C SER A 65 4.35 8.96 -0.84
N PHE A 66 4.82 9.20 0.39
CA PHE A 66 6.17 8.82 0.83
C PHE A 66 7.29 9.36 -0.07
N GLN A 67 7.18 10.62 -0.50
CA GLN A 67 8.18 11.31 -1.33
C GLN A 67 8.48 10.58 -2.65
N GLY A 68 7.43 10.14 -3.35
CA GLY A 68 7.58 9.49 -4.66
C GLY A 68 8.08 8.03 -4.61
N TYR A 69 8.03 7.38 -3.44
CA TYR A 69 8.46 5.98 -3.29
C TYR A 69 7.75 5.03 -4.25
N VAL A 70 6.47 5.27 -4.56
CA VAL A 70 5.69 4.41 -5.48
C VAL A 70 6.30 4.42 -6.89
N LEU A 71 6.71 5.60 -7.37
CA LEU A 71 7.41 5.74 -8.66
C LEU A 71 8.79 5.08 -8.62
N ALA A 72 9.55 5.28 -7.54
CA ALA A 72 10.84 4.63 -7.35
C ALA A 72 10.73 3.10 -7.32
N ALA A 73 9.67 2.55 -6.71
CA ALA A 73 9.39 1.12 -6.72
C ALA A 73 9.07 0.61 -8.13
N ALA A 74 8.24 1.33 -8.90
CA ALA A 74 7.96 0.96 -10.30
C ALA A 74 9.25 0.88 -11.15
N ILE A 75 10.19 1.79 -10.92
CA ILE A 75 11.52 1.80 -11.55
C ILE A 75 12.38 0.64 -11.06
N HIS A 76 12.35 0.35 -9.76
CA HIS A 76 13.02 -0.81 -9.20
C HIS A 76 12.57 -2.10 -9.89
N TYR A 77 11.27 -2.24 -10.17
CA TYR A 77 10.70 -3.38 -10.89
C TYR A 77 10.84 -3.29 -12.42
N GLN A 78 11.40 -2.21 -12.97
CA GLN A 78 11.55 -1.95 -14.41
C GLN A 78 10.22 -2.09 -15.19
N SER A 79 9.13 -1.64 -14.57
CA SER A 79 7.78 -1.76 -15.14
C SER A 79 7.41 -0.48 -15.90
N LEU A 80 7.61 -0.45 -17.22
CA LEU A 80 7.16 0.67 -18.07
C LEU A 80 5.66 0.97 -17.91
N PRO A 81 4.74 -0.02 -17.89
CA PRO A 81 3.31 0.26 -17.74
C PRO A 81 2.99 1.00 -16.43
N LEU A 82 3.64 0.63 -15.32
CA LEU A 82 3.46 1.32 -14.04
C LEU A 82 4.08 2.70 -14.05
N VAL A 83 5.27 2.88 -14.64
CA VAL A 83 5.90 4.20 -14.75
C VAL A 83 5.02 5.13 -15.57
N SER A 84 4.56 4.70 -16.75
CA SER A 84 3.62 5.47 -17.58
C SER A 84 2.34 5.81 -16.83
N PHE A 85 1.74 4.84 -16.14
CA PHE A 85 0.53 5.07 -15.35
C PHE A 85 0.75 6.09 -14.24
N LEU A 86 1.84 5.96 -13.47
CA LEU A 86 2.14 6.83 -12.35
C LEU A 86 2.42 8.27 -12.81
N LEU A 87 3.19 8.45 -13.89
CA LEU A 87 3.43 9.77 -14.48
C LEU A 87 2.12 10.39 -15.01
N ALA A 88 1.27 9.60 -15.67
CA ALA A 88 -0.02 10.05 -16.18
C ALA A 88 -0.99 10.53 -15.08
N VAL A 89 -0.92 9.97 -13.87
CA VAL A 89 -1.71 10.42 -12.71
C VAL A 89 -1.03 11.53 -11.90
N GLY A 90 0.13 12.02 -12.35
CA GLY A 90 0.84 13.15 -11.74
C GLY A 90 1.94 12.78 -10.74
N ALA A 91 2.57 11.60 -10.88
CA ALA A 91 3.77 11.29 -10.13
C ALA A 91 4.91 12.24 -10.51
N ASP A 92 5.57 12.81 -9.51
CA ASP A 92 6.67 13.75 -9.72
C ASP A 92 8.02 13.02 -9.59
N PRO A 93 8.81 12.91 -10.68
CA PRO A 93 10.11 12.23 -10.67
C PRO A 93 11.20 13.00 -9.92
N SER A 94 10.99 14.28 -9.57
CA SER A 94 11.96 15.12 -8.87
C SER A 94 12.00 14.90 -7.35
N LEU A 95 10.98 14.22 -6.80
CA LEU A 95 10.88 13.99 -5.36
C LEU A 95 12.06 13.18 -4.82
N LYS A 96 12.46 13.51 -3.58
CA LYS A 96 13.60 12.90 -2.87
C LYS A 96 14.87 12.95 -3.72
N ASP A 97 15.22 14.16 -4.16
CA ASP A 97 16.42 14.46 -4.95
C ASP A 97 16.52 13.62 -6.24
N GLY A 98 15.38 13.34 -6.87
CA GLY A 98 15.31 12.54 -8.07
C GLY A 98 15.69 11.07 -7.86
N ILE A 99 15.35 10.47 -6.71
CA ILE A 99 15.68 9.07 -6.39
C ILE A 99 15.26 8.09 -7.49
N ALA A 100 14.15 8.38 -8.16
CA ALA A 100 13.64 7.65 -9.32
C ALA A 100 14.69 7.59 -10.44
N ILE A 101 15.25 8.76 -10.81
CA ILE A 101 16.25 8.92 -11.87
C ILE A 101 17.57 8.26 -11.45
N GLN A 102 17.99 8.44 -10.20
CA GLN A 102 19.20 7.80 -9.67
C GLN A 102 19.09 6.27 -9.73
N LEU A 103 17.93 5.70 -9.40
CA LEU A 103 17.70 4.27 -9.43
C LEU A 103 17.67 3.72 -10.86
N ALA A 104 17.03 4.42 -11.80
CA ALA A 104 17.06 4.06 -13.21
C ALA A 104 18.49 4.04 -13.75
N SER A 105 19.29 5.07 -13.40
CA SER A 105 20.70 5.18 -13.77
C SER A 105 21.54 4.03 -13.18
N LYS A 106 21.38 3.73 -11.88
CA LYS A 106 22.09 2.65 -11.19
C LYS A 106 21.78 1.28 -11.79
N LYS A 107 20.57 1.08 -12.31
CA LYS A 107 20.15 -0.16 -12.99
C LYS A 107 20.52 -0.20 -14.47
N GLY A 108 21.03 0.89 -15.05
CA GLY A 108 21.27 1.00 -16.49
C GLY A 108 19.98 0.94 -17.33
N TRP A 109 18.84 1.32 -16.75
CA TRP A 109 17.55 1.19 -17.42
C TRP A 109 17.21 2.45 -18.22
N LEU A 110 17.73 2.50 -19.46
CA LEU A 110 17.62 3.66 -20.34
C LEU A 110 16.17 4.03 -20.66
N ASP A 111 15.30 3.04 -20.96
CA ASP A 111 13.92 3.30 -21.35
C ASP A 111 13.11 3.93 -20.23
N GLY A 112 13.30 3.47 -18.99
CA GLY A 112 12.68 4.08 -17.82
C GLY A 112 13.21 5.49 -17.57
N LEU A 113 14.50 5.73 -17.78
CA LEU A 113 15.09 7.06 -17.64
C LEU A 113 14.53 8.04 -18.68
N ARG A 114 14.43 7.62 -19.95
CA ARG A 114 13.79 8.41 -21.02
C ARG A 114 12.37 8.78 -20.64
N MET A 115 11.57 7.82 -20.16
CA MET A 115 10.18 8.05 -19.73
C MET A 115 10.03 9.11 -18.63
N LEU A 116 11.01 9.21 -17.72
CA LEU A 116 10.97 10.15 -16.59
C LEU A 116 11.38 11.57 -17.00
N VAL A 117 12.23 11.70 -18.02
CA VAL A 117 12.87 12.98 -18.40
C VAL A 117 12.20 13.59 -19.62
N GLU A 118 11.92 12.79 -20.64
CA GLU A 118 11.35 13.25 -21.91
C GLU A 118 9.83 13.44 -21.76
N ARG A 119 9.33 14.61 -22.17
CA ARG A 119 7.89 14.92 -22.23
C ARG A 119 7.45 15.03 -23.68
N ASP A 120 6.29 14.46 -23.99
CA ASP A 120 5.64 14.54 -25.30
C ASP A 120 4.15 14.84 -25.12
N ASP A 121 3.68 15.96 -25.67
CA ASP A 121 2.29 16.41 -25.59
C ASP A 121 1.31 15.38 -26.16
N LYS A 122 1.70 14.66 -27.23
CA LYS A 122 0.86 13.62 -27.82
C LYS A 122 0.68 12.45 -26.86
N GLN A 123 1.76 12.08 -26.19
CA GLN A 123 1.76 11.02 -25.19
C GLN A 123 0.96 11.42 -23.95
N GLU A 124 1.09 12.66 -23.46
CA GLU A 124 0.27 13.15 -22.35
C GLU A 124 -1.22 13.17 -22.67
N LEU A 125 -1.60 13.51 -23.90
CA LEU A 125 -3.01 13.45 -24.34
C LEU A 125 -3.53 12.01 -24.37
N GLN A 126 -2.74 11.07 -24.90
CA GLN A 126 -3.08 9.65 -24.88
C GLN A 126 -3.23 9.14 -23.44
N TRP A 127 -2.32 9.51 -22.55
CA TRP A 127 -2.40 9.17 -21.14
C TRP A 127 -3.71 9.64 -20.50
N LYS A 128 -4.16 10.87 -20.75
CA LYS A 128 -5.45 11.37 -20.24
C LYS A 128 -6.62 10.47 -20.66
N TYR A 129 -6.65 10.04 -21.93
CA TYR A 129 -7.66 9.10 -22.44
C TYR A 129 -7.58 7.73 -21.74
N HIS A 130 -6.38 7.17 -21.61
CA HIS A 130 -6.19 5.88 -20.94
C HIS A 130 -6.56 5.92 -19.45
N ILE A 131 -6.23 7.00 -18.74
CA ILE A 131 -6.62 7.19 -17.33
C ILE A 131 -8.15 7.22 -17.19
N HIS A 132 -8.86 7.87 -18.12
CA HIS A 132 -10.32 7.83 -18.14
C HIS A 132 -10.84 6.39 -18.36
N ASN A 133 -10.33 5.67 -19.35
CA ASN A 133 -10.73 4.27 -19.61
C ASN A 133 -10.43 3.34 -18.41
N LEU A 134 -9.27 3.51 -17.77
CA LEU A 134 -8.92 2.75 -16.56
C LEU A 134 -9.88 3.04 -15.41
N ARG A 135 -10.26 4.30 -15.22
CA ARG A 135 -11.24 4.70 -14.20
C ARG A 135 -12.59 4.02 -14.43
N GLU A 136 -13.09 4.04 -15.66
CA GLU A 136 -14.33 3.35 -16.03
C GLU A 136 -14.21 1.83 -15.79
N THR A 137 -13.09 1.24 -16.20
CA THR A 137 -12.81 -0.18 -15.97
C THR A 137 -12.80 -0.52 -14.46
N MET A 138 -12.23 0.35 -13.62
CA MET A 138 -12.26 0.19 -12.16
C MET A 138 -13.67 0.26 -11.59
N HIS A 139 -14.52 1.14 -12.11
CA HIS A 139 -15.93 1.21 -11.73
C HIS A 139 -16.69 -0.06 -12.14
N THR A 140 -16.47 -0.57 -13.35
CA THR A 140 -17.05 -1.84 -13.81
C THR A 140 -16.62 -3.00 -12.92
N LEU A 141 -15.33 -3.14 -12.61
CA LEU A 141 -14.82 -4.18 -11.72
C LEU A 141 -15.41 -4.09 -10.30
N ALA A 142 -15.61 -2.87 -9.79
CA ALA A 142 -16.26 -2.66 -8.51
C ALA A 142 -17.74 -3.10 -8.54
N ALA A 143 -18.48 -2.75 -9.59
CA ALA A 143 -19.88 -3.11 -9.75
C ALA A 143 -20.08 -4.63 -9.88
N LEU A 144 -19.27 -5.31 -10.71
CA LEU A 144 -19.36 -6.76 -10.91
C LEU A 144 -19.05 -7.53 -9.62
N ARG A 145 -18.08 -7.07 -8.82
CA ARG A 145 -17.82 -7.67 -7.50
C ARG A 145 -18.94 -7.41 -6.51
N ALA A 146 -19.53 -6.21 -6.49
CA ALA A 146 -20.68 -5.92 -5.65
C ALA A 146 -21.90 -6.77 -6.03
N GLN A 147 -22.11 -7.05 -7.32
CA GLN A 147 -23.17 -7.92 -7.81
C GLN A 147 -22.95 -9.38 -7.37
N ARG A 148 -21.70 -9.87 -7.44
CA ARG A 148 -21.33 -11.19 -6.90
C ARG A 148 -21.60 -11.29 -5.40
N ASP A 149 -21.26 -10.26 -4.63
CA ASP A 149 -21.50 -10.20 -3.18
C ASP A 149 -22.99 -10.11 -2.81
N ARG A 150 -23.88 -9.72 -3.73
CA ARG A 150 -25.34 -9.75 -3.51
C ARG A 150 -25.95 -11.15 -3.67
N LEU A 151 -25.30 -12.03 -4.45
CA LEU A 151 -25.76 -13.40 -4.69
C LEU A 151 -25.33 -14.38 -3.59
N ILE A 152 -24.34 -14.00 -2.78
CA ILE A 152 -23.99 -14.69 -1.54
C ILE A 152 -24.67 -13.90 -0.42
N PRO A 153 -25.73 -14.41 0.23
CA PRO A 153 -26.25 -13.75 1.41
C PRO A 153 -25.09 -13.64 2.39
N ARG A 154 -24.64 -12.41 2.67
CA ARG A 154 -23.81 -12.17 3.84
C ARG A 154 -24.69 -12.51 5.04
N ARG A 155 -24.75 -13.79 5.42
CA ARG A 155 -24.95 -14.19 6.79
C ARG A 155 -23.71 -13.70 7.53
N ILE A 156 -23.61 -12.39 7.74
CA ILE A 156 -23.14 -11.94 9.03
C ILE A 156 -24.16 -12.61 9.94
N PRO A 157 -23.79 -13.62 10.75
CA PRO A 157 -24.72 -14.12 11.76
C PRO A 157 -25.24 -12.86 12.44
N GLU A 158 -26.56 -12.67 12.53
CA GLU A 158 -27.09 -11.57 13.32
C GLU A 158 -26.48 -11.75 14.71
N LEU A 159 -25.40 -11.02 14.97
CA LEU A 159 -24.72 -11.04 16.25
C LEU A 159 -25.69 -10.23 17.08
N GLY A 160 -26.70 -10.93 17.62
CA GLY A 160 -27.70 -10.36 18.50
C GLY A 160 -26.98 -9.46 19.45
N ARG A 161 -27.47 -8.21 19.57
CA ARG A 161 -26.87 -7.06 20.30
C ARG A 161 -25.65 -7.50 21.09
N PRO A 162 -24.41 -7.14 20.68
CA PRO A 162 -23.22 -7.65 21.34
C PRO A 162 -23.41 -7.42 22.83
N LYS A 163 -23.56 -8.50 23.61
CA LYS A 163 -23.45 -8.41 25.06
C LYS A 163 -22.12 -7.70 25.24
N ARG A 164 -22.15 -6.49 25.81
CA ARG A 164 -20.97 -5.68 26.08
C ARG A 164 -20.07 -6.51 26.99
N GLN A 165 -19.27 -7.40 26.40
CA GLN A 165 -18.19 -8.05 27.09
C GLN A 165 -17.24 -6.91 27.42
N LYS A 166 -17.01 -6.70 28.71
CA LYS A 166 -15.98 -5.77 29.17
C LYS A 166 -14.70 -6.22 28.50
N LEU A 167 -14.23 -5.46 27.50
CA LEU A 167 -12.93 -5.71 26.90
C LEU A 167 -11.91 -5.49 28.02
N GLY A 168 -11.25 -6.56 28.42
CA GLY A 168 -10.13 -6.47 29.34
C GLY A 168 -8.97 -5.71 28.70
N ASP A 169 -7.93 -5.46 29.50
CA ASP A 169 -6.72 -4.84 28.99
C ASP A 169 -6.09 -5.70 27.88
N ARG A 170 -5.62 -5.04 26.82
CA ARG A 170 -4.99 -5.70 25.65
C ARG A 170 -3.71 -6.45 26.01
N PHE A 171 -3.11 -6.12 27.15
CA PHE A 171 -1.84 -6.63 27.60
C PHE A 171 -1.81 -6.64 29.13
N LYS A 172 -1.32 -7.74 29.72
CA LYS A 172 -1.14 -7.84 31.18
C LYS A 172 0.24 -7.31 31.55
N LEU A 173 0.26 -6.19 32.28
CA LEU A 173 1.49 -5.59 32.76
C LEU A 173 2.09 -6.43 33.90
N GLY A 174 3.35 -6.80 33.75
CA GLY A 174 4.14 -7.53 34.75
C GLY A 174 5.29 -6.70 35.35
N THR A 175 5.94 -7.25 36.37
CA THR A 175 7.04 -6.62 37.13
C THR A 175 8.24 -6.21 36.28
N ALA A 176 8.53 -6.93 35.20
CA ALA A 176 9.59 -6.58 34.25
C ALA A 176 9.37 -5.21 33.59
N HIS A 177 8.13 -4.89 33.22
CA HIS A 177 7.78 -3.61 32.60
C HIS A 177 7.89 -2.46 33.59
N LEU A 178 7.51 -2.71 34.85
CA LEU A 178 7.66 -1.75 35.93
C LEU A 178 9.15 -1.46 36.21
N LYS A 179 9.99 -2.50 36.27
CA LYS A 179 11.44 -2.35 36.46
C LYS A 179 12.08 -1.54 35.33
N THR A 180 11.62 -1.72 34.09
CA THR A 180 12.04 -0.89 32.95
C THR A 180 11.58 0.56 33.11
N ALA A 181 10.33 0.81 33.51
CA ALA A 181 9.81 2.15 33.73
C ALA A 181 10.58 2.91 34.83
N VAL A 182 10.92 2.23 35.93
CA VAL A 182 11.72 2.78 37.04
C VAL A 182 13.15 3.09 36.61
N ARG A 183 13.81 2.18 35.86
CA ARG A 183 15.16 2.44 35.32
C ARG A 183 15.21 3.64 34.38
N SER A 184 14.13 3.87 33.63
CA SER A 184 13.98 5.02 32.74
C SER A 184 13.47 6.28 33.44
N GLN A 185 13.32 6.29 34.78
CA GLN A 185 12.80 7.40 35.59
C GLN A 185 11.44 7.95 35.10
N ALA A 186 10.63 7.10 34.45
CA ALA A 186 9.33 7.49 33.92
C ALA A 186 8.25 7.39 35.01
N TRP A 187 8.30 8.29 35.99
CA TRP A 187 7.50 8.22 37.22
C TRP A 187 5.99 8.20 36.98
N GLU A 188 5.47 8.98 36.03
CA GLU A 188 4.04 8.98 35.67
C GLU A 188 3.57 7.59 35.19
N ILE A 189 4.43 6.88 34.45
CA ILE A 189 4.16 5.53 33.96
C ILE A 189 4.19 4.54 35.13
N VAL A 190 5.14 4.68 36.06
CA VAL A 190 5.24 3.87 37.28
C VAL A 190 3.98 4.03 38.14
N VAL A 191 3.55 5.27 38.38
CA VAL A 191 2.32 5.60 39.11
C VAL A 191 1.11 4.96 38.43
N TYR A 192 0.97 5.11 37.10
CA TYR A 192 -0.11 4.48 36.34
C TYR A 192 -0.10 2.95 36.44
N MET A 193 1.07 2.32 36.35
CA MET A 193 1.20 0.86 36.46
C MET A 193 0.83 0.36 37.86
N MET A 194 1.21 1.08 38.91
CA MET A 194 0.95 0.70 40.30
C MET A 194 -0.50 1.00 40.72
N GLN A 195 -1.01 2.19 40.43
CA GLN A 195 -2.31 2.65 40.92
C GLN A 195 -3.47 2.22 40.01
N ASN A 196 -3.35 2.40 38.68
CA ASN A 196 -4.44 2.09 37.75
C ASN A 196 -4.44 0.62 37.31
N LYS A 197 -3.26 -0.01 37.26
CA LYS A 197 -3.09 -1.40 36.76
C LYS A 197 -2.65 -2.39 37.82
N SER A 198 -2.56 -1.97 39.09
CA SER A 198 -2.29 -2.80 40.27
C SER A 198 -1.07 -3.72 40.10
N VAL A 199 -0.03 -3.27 39.40
CA VAL A 199 1.21 -4.03 39.25
C VAL A 199 2.01 -3.90 40.53
N ILE A 200 2.27 -5.02 41.20
CA ILE A 200 3.00 -5.05 42.47
C ILE A 200 4.51 -4.97 42.19
N PRO A 201 5.23 -3.97 42.72
CA PRO A 201 6.68 -3.90 42.60
C PRO A 201 7.38 -4.98 43.41
N ASP A 202 8.44 -5.55 42.83
CA ASP A 202 9.36 -6.46 43.52
C ASP A 202 10.28 -5.68 44.49
N VAL A 203 10.88 -6.37 45.46
CA VAL A 203 11.77 -5.78 46.48
C VAL A 203 12.94 -5.02 45.84
N ASP A 204 13.51 -5.57 44.77
CA ASP A 204 14.54 -4.91 43.96
C ASP A 204 14.05 -3.60 43.33
N THR A 205 12.81 -3.59 42.86
CA THR A 205 12.22 -2.44 42.17
C THR A 205 11.92 -1.34 43.18
N LEU A 206 11.46 -1.68 44.39
CA LEU A 206 11.27 -0.73 45.49
C LEU A 206 12.59 -0.06 45.89
N ARG A 207 13.67 -0.85 46.04
CA ARG A 207 15.01 -0.30 46.32
C ARG A 207 15.48 0.64 45.22
N LEU A 208 15.20 0.31 43.96
CA LEU A 208 15.52 1.17 42.81
C LEU A 208 14.69 2.46 42.82
N MET A 209 13.43 2.42 43.21
CA MET A 209 12.56 3.60 43.31
C MET A 209 13.01 4.55 44.40
N GLU A 210 13.42 4.01 45.56
CA GLU A 210 13.97 4.78 46.68
C GLU A 210 15.33 5.41 46.31
N ALA A 211 16.22 4.65 45.67
CA ALA A 211 17.52 5.14 45.22
C ALA A 211 17.42 6.25 44.15
N LEU A 212 16.39 6.21 43.31
CA LEU A 212 16.19 7.17 42.22
C LEU A 212 15.28 8.35 42.61
N GLY A 213 14.83 8.41 43.86
CA GLY A 213 14.08 9.56 44.40
C GLY A 213 12.68 9.71 43.81
N MET A 214 11.86 8.66 43.86
CA MET A 214 10.46 8.76 43.45
C MET A 214 9.73 9.82 44.32
N PRO A 215 9.02 10.78 43.73
CA PRO A 215 8.20 11.74 44.48
C PRO A 215 7.03 11.00 45.16
N ASN A 216 6.85 11.27 46.46
CA ASN A 216 5.74 10.74 47.28
C ASN A 216 4.38 11.28 46.85
#